data_AF-A0A7V1AP07-F1
#
_entry.id   AF-A0A7V1AP07-F1
#
_cell.length_a   1.000
_cell.length_b   1.000
_cell.length_c   1.000
_cell.angle_alpha   90.00
_cell.angle_beta   90.00
_cell.angle_gamma   90.00
#
_symmetry.space_group_name_H-M   'P 1'
#
loop_
_entity.id
_entity.type
_entity.pdbx_description
1 polymer ?
#
loop_
_entity_poly.entity_id
_entity_poly.type
_entity_poly.pdbx_seq_one_letter_code
_entity_poly.pdbx_strand_id
1 'polypeptide(L)' 'AGIAGLSLPCGKDSGGLPIGMQILGKPFDEKTVLRTGQSLEDALK' A
#
# COMPACT_ATOMS: atom_id res chain seq x y z
N ALA A 1 -1.98 12.94 -12.86
CA ALA A 1 -3.12 13.04 -11.93
C ALA A 1 -2.55 13.31 -10.54
N GLY A 2 -2.87 14.45 -9.92
CA GLY A 2 -2.39 14.82 -8.57
C GLY A 2 -3.13 14.07 -7.47
N ILE A 3 -3.16 12.74 -7.57
CA ILE A 3 -3.84 11.86 -6.62
C ILE A 3 -2.85 11.31 -5.60
N ALA A 4 -3.32 11.05 -4.37
CA ALA A 4 -2.49 10.44 -3.35
C ALA A 4 -2.18 8.98 -3.71
N GLY A 5 -0.94 8.54 -3.47
CA GLY A 5 -0.48 7.19 -3.77
C GLY A 5 0.48 6.66 -2.71
N LEU A 6 0.41 5.36 -2.43
CA LEU A 6 1.30 4.66 -1.51
C LEU A 6 1.65 3.28 -2.09
N SER A 7 2.92 2.88 -2.00
CA SER A 7 3.39 1.55 -2.36
C SER A 7 3.98 0.87 -1.13
N LEU A 8 3.66 -0.40 -0.92
CA LEU A 8 4.14 -1.19 0.21
C LEU A 8 4.37 -2.66 -0.19
N PRO A 9 5.30 -3.38 0.47
CA PRO A 9 5.44 -4.82 0.27
C PRO A 9 4.20 -5.54 0.82
N CYS A 10 3.72 -6.55 0.10
CA CYS A 10 2.58 -7.35 0.54
C CYS A 10 2.83 -8.86 0.65
N GLY A 11 4.07 -9.29 0.44
CA GLY A 11 4.49 -10.68 0.63
C GLY A 11 5.55 -11.10 -0.37
N LYS A 12 5.68 -12.40 -0.54
CA LYS A 12 6.51 -13.02 -1.57
C LYS A 12 5.68 -14.06 -2.32
N ASP A 13 5.98 -14.25 -3.60
CA ASP A 13 5.42 -15.37 -4.34
C ASP A 13 6.06 -16.71 -3.92
N SER A 14 5.62 -17.80 -4.53
CA SER A 14 6.17 -19.15 -4.27
C SER A 14 7.66 -19.30 -4.63
N GLY A 15 8.19 -18.42 -5.48
CA GLY A 15 9.61 -18.35 -5.85
C GLY A 15 10.43 -17.42 -4.95
N GLY A 16 9.82 -16.76 -3.97
CA GLY A 16 10.48 -15.81 -3.07
C GLY A 16 10.65 -14.40 -3.66
N LEU A 17 10.04 -14.11 -4.81
CA LEU A 17 10.05 -12.76 -5.38
C LEU A 17 9.14 -11.83 -4.56
N PRO A 18 9.59 -10.62 -4.21
CA PRO A 18 8.79 -9.67 -3.45
C PRO A 18 7.59 -9.19 -4.27
N ILE A 19 6.41 -9.23 -3.66
CA ILE A 19 5.17 -8.69 -4.22
C ILE A 19 4.92 -7.32 -3.57
N GLY A 20 4.66 -6.31 -4.39
CA GLY A 20 4.25 -4.98 -3.95
C GLY A 20 2.77 -4.72 -4.19
N MET A 21 2.16 -3.90 -3.35
CA MET A 21 0.79 -3.42 -3.50
C MET A 21 0.78 -1.89 -3.56
N GLN A 22 0.00 -1.33 -4.49
CA GLN A 22 -0.18 0.12 -4.62
C GLN A 22 -1.60 0.53 -4.23
N ILE A 23 -1.70 1.50 -3.34
CA ILE A 23 -2.94 2.12 -2.90
C ILE A 23 -3.02 3.49 -3.58
N LEU A 24 -4.14 3.77 -4.25
CA LEU A 24 -4.41 5.06 -4.89
C LEU A 24 -5.64 5.69 -4.23
N GLY A 25 -5.47 6.89 -3.70
CA GLY A 25 -6.51 7.68 -3.07
C GLY A 25 -7.03 8.80 -3.97
N LYS A 26 -7.99 9.57 -3.43
CA LYS A 26 -8.44 10.81 -4.05
C LYS A 26 -7.36 11.90 -3.92
N PRO A 27 -7.41 12.97 -4.73
CA PRO A 27 -6.55 14.14 -4.52
C PRO A 27 -6.69 14.68 -3.09
N PHE A 28 -5.56 15.02 -2.45
CA PHE A 28 -5.49 15.59 -1.09
C PHE A 28 -6.07 14.70 0.03
N ASP A 29 -6.16 13.38 -0.19
CA ASP A 29 -6.67 12.41 0.79
C ASP A 29 -5.56 11.47 1.31
N GLU A 30 -4.36 12.01 1.55
CA GLU A 30 -3.19 11.26 2.00
C GLU A 30 -3.45 10.57 3.35
N LYS A 31 -4.26 11.19 4.22
CA LYS A 31 -4.60 10.61 5.54
C LYS A 31 -5.28 9.25 5.41
N THR A 32 -6.20 9.11 4.47
CA THR A 32 -6.91 7.83 4.25
C THR A 32 -5.97 6.79 3.64
N VAL A 33 -5.15 7.19 2.67
CA VAL A 33 -4.14 6.32 2.03
C VAL A 33 -3.15 5.80 3.08
N LEU A 34 -2.59 6.66 3.93
CA LEU A 34 -1.64 6.27 4.98
C LEU A 34 -2.28 5.37 6.04
N ARG A 35 -3.50 5.66 6.50
CA ARG A 35 -4.21 4.79 7.47
C ARG A 35 -4.49 3.40 6.90
N THR A 36 -4.85 3.34 5.62
CA THR A 36 -5.08 2.07 4.91
C THR A 36 -3.77 1.29 4.78
N GLY A 37 -2.69 1.97 4.39
CA GLY A 37 -1.35 1.40 4.33
C GLY A 37 -0.89 0.81 5.66
N GLN A 38 -1.06 1.54 6.77
CA GLN A 38 -0.70 1.04 8.10
C GLN A 38 -1.50 -0.19 8.48
N SER A 39 -2.82 -0.17 8.26
CA SER A 39 -3.69 -1.31 8.59
C SER A 39 -3.31 -2.55 7.78
N LEU A 40 -2.90 -2.35 6.52
CA LEU A 40 -2.44 -3.43 5.65
C LEU A 40 -1.06 -3.94 6.10
N GLU A 41 -0.13 -3.05 6.45
CA GLU A 41 1.17 -3.45 6.99
C GLU A 41 1.02 -4.29 8.26
N ASP A 42 0.13 -3.90 9.17
CA ASP A 42 -0.10 -4.62 10.43
C ASP A 42 -0.78 -5.99 10.22
N ALA A 43 -1.60 -6.14 9.17
CA ALA A 43 -2.24 -7.40 8.82
C ALA A 43 -1.31 -8.38 8.09
N LEU A 44 -0.19 -7.90 7.54
CA LEU A 44 0.75 -8.68 6.73
C LEU A 44 2.05 -9.03 7.46
N LYS A 45 2.27 -8.46 8.64
CA LYS A 45 3.27 -8.94 9.61
C LYS A 45 2.84 -10.28 10.19
#